data_AF-A0A7M3Y4M3-F1
#
_entry.id   AF-A0A7M3Y4M3-F1
#
_cell.length_a   1.000
_cell.length_b   1.000
_cell.length_c   1.000
_cell.angle_alpha   90.00
_cell.angle_beta   90.00
_cell.angle_gamma   90.00
#
_symmetry.space_group_name_H-M   'P 1'
#
loop_
_entity.id
_entity.type
_entity.pdbx_description
1 polymer ?
#
loop_
_entity_poly.entity_id
_entity_poly.type
_entity_poly.pdbx_seq_one_letter_code
_entity_poly.pdbx_strand_id
1 'polypeptide(L)'
;MGWWKRKAPLDDEEEEEDPNAGLLPSDVEHLAVARSEAVEAAGALLDGPTVAVKPEEAAATPTPEYDAGEVDLDVLLDGEAVEPSVDHSELNVVVLDDVSELADPLADAQVVGDVPAEIDFENAEE
;
A
#
# COMPACT_ATOMS: atom_id res chain seq x y z
N MET A 1 -34.24 -20.11 49.68
CA MET A 1 -34.33 -20.10 48.19
C MET A 1 -34.10 -18.68 47.71
N GLY A 2 -33.18 -18.35 46.82
CA GLY A 2 -32.10 -19.08 46.18
C GLY A 2 -31.06 -18.04 45.78
N TRP A 3 -29.79 -18.32 46.08
CA TRP A 3 -28.67 -17.50 45.62
C TRP A 3 -28.28 -18.03 44.24
N TRP A 4 -28.41 -17.19 43.22
CA TRP A 4 -28.08 -17.56 41.85
C TRP A 4 -26.55 -17.68 41.77
N LYS A 5 -26.03 -18.90 41.66
CA LYS A 5 -24.64 -19.14 41.31
C LYS A 5 -24.45 -18.62 39.88
N ARG A 6 -23.75 -17.50 39.72
CA ARG A 6 -23.12 -17.15 38.45
C ARG A 6 -22.19 -18.31 38.11
N LYS A 7 -22.47 -19.05 37.04
CA LYS A 7 -21.47 -19.90 36.41
C LYS A 7 -20.37 -18.95 35.94
N ALA A 8 -19.14 -19.16 36.41
CA ALA A 8 -17.98 -18.60 35.73
C ALA A 8 -18.03 -19.04 34.26
N PRO A 9 -17.63 -18.21 33.30
CA PRO A 9 -17.34 -18.72 31.97
C PRO A 9 -16.31 -19.86 32.16
N LEU A 10 -16.56 -21.00 31.54
CA LEU A 10 -15.47 -21.94 31.31
C LEU A 10 -14.51 -21.15 30.43
N ASP A 11 -13.32 -20.87 30.96
CA ASP A 11 -12.19 -20.59 30.10
C ASP A 11 -12.05 -21.86 29.24
N ASP A 12 -12.46 -21.75 27.97
CA ASP A 12 -12.07 -22.72 26.95
C ASP A 12 -10.55 -22.53 26.80
N GLU A 13 -9.77 -23.22 27.65
CA GLU A 13 -8.35 -23.39 27.45
C GLU A 13 -8.21 -24.21 26.16
N GLU A 14 -7.99 -23.54 25.04
CA GLU A 14 -7.54 -24.19 23.82
C GLU A 14 -6.24 -24.92 24.17
N GLU A 15 -6.29 -26.24 24.27
CA GLU A 15 -5.09 -27.06 24.40
C GLU A 15 -4.27 -26.86 23.12
N GLU A 16 -3.21 -26.05 23.18
CA GLU A 16 -2.28 -25.91 22.07
C GLU A 16 -1.70 -27.29 21.75
N GLU A 17 -2.12 -27.86 20.61
CA GLU A 17 -1.59 -29.14 20.15
C GLU A 17 -0.09 -28.99 19.87
N ASP A 18 0.74 -29.81 20.53
CA ASP A 18 2.18 -29.83 20.27
C ASP A 18 2.40 -30.14 18.78
N PRO A 19 2.98 -29.22 17.99
CA PRO A 19 3.19 -29.41 16.56
C PRO A 19 4.17 -30.56 16.24
N ASN A 20 4.86 -31.07 17.27
CA ASN A 20 5.79 -32.20 17.17
C ASN A 20 5.21 -33.49 17.75
N ALA A 21 3.93 -33.51 18.15
CA ALA A 21 3.28 -34.67 18.70
C ALA A 21 3.39 -35.88 17.75
N GLY A 22 3.93 -37.00 18.25
CA GLY A 22 4.10 -38.23 17.49
C GLY A 22 5.42 -38.35 16.72
N LEU A 23 6.31 -37.36 16.79
CA LEU A 23 7.65 -37.43 16.22
C LEU A 23 8.68 -37.97 17.21
N LEU A 24 9.75 -38.58 16.70
CA LEU A 24 10.89 -38.96 17.52
C LEU A 24 11.74 -37.71 17.82
N PRO A 25 12.41 -37.64 18.99
CA PRO A 25 13.25 -36.49 19.34
C PRO A 25 14.33 -36.16 18.31
N SER A 26 14.93 -37.18 17.68
CA SER A 26 15.91 -37.01 16.61
C SER A 26 15.33 -36.33 15.38
N ASP A 27 14.08 -36.65 15.03
CA ASP A 27 13.42 -36.09 13.85
C ASP A 27 13.06 -34.62 14.09
N VAL A 28 12.69 -34.27 15.32
CA VAL A 28 12.46 -32.89 15.76
C VAL A 28 13.76 -32.07 15.70
N GLU A 29 14.88 -32.63 16.17
CA GLU A 29 16.18 -31.97 16.07
C GLU A 29 16.61 -31.75 14.61
N HIS A 30 16.45 -32.76 13.76
CA HIS A 30 16.74 -32.63 12.33
C HIS A 30 15.86 -31.58 11.64
N LEU A 31 14.56 -31.53 11.97
CA LEU A 31 13.65 -30.51 11.47
C LEU A 31 14.02 -29.11 11.93
N ALA A 32 14.43 -28.96 13.20
CA ALA A 32 14.86 -27.69 13.75
C ALA A 32 16.11 -27.16 13.03
N VAL A 33 17.10 -28.03 12.79
CA VAL A 33 18.31 -27.68 12.03
C VAL A 33 17.95 -27.28 10.59
N ALA A 34 17.14 -28.09 9.90
CA ALA A 34 16.74 -27.80 8.52
C ALA A 34 15.95 -26.48 8.40
N ARG A 35 15.08 -26.17 9.37
CA ARG A 35 14.37 -24.88 9.42
C ARG A 35 15.33 -23.73 9.67
N SER A 36 16.27 -23.88 10.59
CA SER A 36 17.27 -22.85 10.89
C SER A 36 18.11 -22.53 9.65
N GLU A 37 18.59 -23.55 8.95
CA GLU A 37 19.37 -23.39 7.71
C GLU A 37 18.55 -22.71 6.61
N ALA A 38 17.28 -23.08 6.47
CA ALA A 38 16.38 -22.46 5.48
C ALA A 38 16.13 -20.97 5.78
N VAL A 39 15.96 -20.62 7.05
CA VAL A 39 15.77 -19.22 7.49
C VAL A 39 17.05 -18.41 7.26
N GLU A 40 18.21 -18.93 7.64
CA GLU A 40 19.49 -18.26 7.38
C GLU A 40 19.75 -18.06 5.89
N ALA A 41 19.46 -19.07 5.06
CA ALA A 41 19.61 -18.97 3.62
C ALA A 41 18.67 -17.90 3.01
N ALA A 42 17.41 -17.83 3.48
CA ALA A 42 16.47 -16.80 3.05
C ALA A 42 16.91 -15.40 3.51
N GLY A 43 17.40 -15.27 4.74
CA GLY A 43 17.96 -14.01 5.26
C GLY A 43 19.14 -13.52 4.42
N ALA A 44 20.06 -14.43 4.06
CA ALA A 44 21.20 -14.09 3.21
C ALA A 44 20.82 -13.60 1.81
N LEU A 45 19.66 -14.04 1.28
CA LEU A 45 19.14 -13.52 0.00
C LEU A 45 18.58 -12.10 0.15
N LEU A 46 18.00 -11.78 1.32
CA LEU A 46 17.45 -10.46 1.61
C LEU A 46 18.53 -9.43 1.99
N ASP A 47 19.59 -9.87 2.66
CA ASP A 47 20.75 -9.04 3.03
C ASP A 47 21.71 -8.76 1.85
N GLY A 48 21.48 -9.42 0.70
CA GLY A 48 22.25 -9.19 -0.51
C GLY A 48 22.06 -7.78 -1.09
N PRO A 49 22.98 -7.33 -1.96
CA PRO A 49 22.80 -6.06 -2.65
C PRO A 49 21.50 -6.08 -3.47
N THR A 50 20.73 -5.00 -3.42
CA THR A 50 19.50 -4.84 -4.20
C THR A 50 19.81 -5.11 -5.67
N VAL A 51 19.11 -6.08 -6.26
CA VAL A 51 19.28 -6.41 -7.68
C VAL A 51 18.67 -5.27 -8.49
N ALA A 52 19.52 -4.48 -9.13
CA ALA A 52 19.08 -3.50 -10.11
C ALA A 52 18.48 -4.24 -11.32
N VAL A 53 17.16 -4.35 -11.37
CA VAL A 53 16.45 -4.86 -12.54
C VAL A 53 16.70 -3.90 -13.70
N LYS A 54 17.16 -4.42 -14.84
CA LYS A 54 17.39 -3.59 -16.02
C LYS A 54 16.04 -3.03 -16.49
N PRO A 55 15.96 -1.73 -16.84
CA PRO A 55 14.70 -1.08 -17.20
C PRO A 55 14.01 -1.68 -18.43
N GLU A 56 14.76 -2.41 -19.27
CA GLU A 56 14.22 -3.12 -20.46
C GLU A 56 13.36 -4.36 -20.12
N GLU A 57 13.44 -4.88 -18.89
CA GLU A 57 12.61 -5.99 -18.39
C GLU A 57 11.51 -5.55 -17.42
N ALA A 58 11.44 -4.25 -17.11
CA ALA A 58 10.39 -3.69 -16.27
C ALA A 58 9.08 -3.60 -17.08
N ALA A 59 8.35 -4.71 -17.16
CA ALA A 59 6.93 -4.65 -17.48
C ALA A 59 6.27 -3.63 -16.54
N ALA A 60 5.31 -2.84 -17.04
CA ALA A 60 4.57 -1.88 -16.22
C ALA A 60 4.04 -2.60 -14.98
N THR A 61 4.68 -2.36 -13.83
CA THR A 61 4.26 -2.93 -12.57
C THR A 61 2.91 -2.30 -12.25
N PRO A 62 1.84 -3.09 -12.06
CA PRO A 62 0.58 -2.52 -11.59
C PRO A 62 0.86 -1.73 -10.31
N THR A 63 0.21 -0.58 -10.15
CA THR A 63 0.23 0.16 -8.89
C THR A 63 -0.11 -0.83 -7.78
N PRO A 64 0.71 -0.93 -6.71
CA PRO A 64 0.41 -1.83 -5.61
C PRO A 64 -0.99 -1.53 -5.10
N GLU A 65 -1.80 -2.57 -4.97
CA GLU A 65 -3.11 -2.44 -4.34
C GLU A 65 -2.88 -2.01 -2.89
N TYR A 66 -3.50 -0.90 -2.50
CA TYR A 66 -3.47 -0.49 -1.10
C TYR A 66 -4.12 -1.58 -0.26
N ASP A 67 -3.46 -2.01 0.81
CA ASP A 67 -4.05 -2.92 1.78
C ASP A 67 -5.33 -2.26 2.32
N ALA A 68 -6.47 -2.92 2.10
CA ALA A 68 -7.78 -2.47 2.54
C ALA A 68 -8.10 -2.91 3.97
N GLY A 69 -7.08 -3.32 4.75
CA GLY A 69 -7.21 -3.61 6.16
C GLY A 69 -7.78 -2.42 6.95
N GLU A 70 -8.59 -2.72 7.96
CA GLU A 70 -9.04 -1.71 8.93
C GLU A 70 -7.82 -1.19 9.70
N VAL A 71 -7.39 0.01 9.36
CA VAL A 71 -6.32 0.69 10.09
C VAL A 71 -6.93 1.44 11.28
N ASP A 72 -6.37 1.20 12.46
CA ASP A 72 -6.71 1.94 13.67
C ASP A 72 -6.33 3.41 13.49
N LEU A 73 -7.36 4.28 13.45
CA LEU A 73 -7.20 5.72 13.25
C LEU A 73 -6.44 6.38 14.38
N ASP A 74 -6.53 5.84 15.60
CA ASP A 74 -5.82 6.39 16.74
C ASP A 74 -4.30 6.19 16.57
N VAL A 75 -3.89 5.04 16.01
CA VAL A 75 -2.47 4.74 15.67
C VAL A 75 -1.96 5.60 14.50
N LEU A 76 -2.82 5.96 13.54
CA LEU A 76 -2.44 6.86 12.44
C LEU A 76 -2.26 8.32 12.88
N LEU A 77 -3.06 8.75 13.85
CA LEU A 77 -3.08 10.14 14.33
C LEU A 77 -2.07 10.38 15.46
N ASP A 78 -1.76 9.34 16.25
CA ASP A 78 -0.65 9.32 17.20
C ASP A 78 0.66 9.09 16.44
N GLY A 79 1.16 10.15 15.80
CA GLY A 79 2.28 10.19 14.85
C GLY A 79 3.67 9.74 15.32
N GLU A 80 3.78 8.61 16.04
CA GLU A 80 5.04 7.99 16.45
C GLU A 80 5.47 6.83 15.53
N ALA A 81 4.57 6.27 14.69
CA ALA A 81 4.87 5.10 13.85
C ALA A 81 4.39 5.19 12.39
N VAL A 82 4.09 6.38 11.86
CA VAL A 82 3.94 6.56 10.42
C VAL A 82 5.33 6.94 9.91
N GLU A 83 5.99 6.02 9.20
CA GLU A 83 7.14 6.36 8.33
C GLU A 83 6.84 7.71 7.68
N PRO A 84 7.75 8.71 7.75
CA PRO A 84 7.45 10.05 7.29
C PRO A 84 6.85 9.95 5.90
N SER A 85 5.56 10.27 5.78
CA SER A 85 4.81 10.11 4.55
C SER A 85 5.64 10.81 3.47
N VAL A 86 6.26 10.03 2.59
CA VAL A 86 7.21 10.59 1.65
C VAL A 86 6.41 11.55 0.76
N ASP A 87 6.73 12.83 0.88
CA ASP A 87 6.06 13.86 0.10
C ASP A 87 6.57 13.77 -1.33
N HIS A 88 5.69 13.36 -2.24
CA HIS A 88 5.97 13.29 -3.67
C HIS A 88 5.32 14.46 -4.42
N SER A 89 4.79 15.47 -3.72
CA SER A 89 4.14 16.62 -4.35
C SER A 89 5.10 17.44 -5.23
N GLU A 90 6.41 17.32 -4.99
CA GLU A 90 7.45 17.97 -5.78
C GLU A 90 7.99 17.10 -6.93
N LEU A 91 7.57 15.83 -7.06
CA LEU A 91 8.00 15.00 -8.17
C LEU A 91 7.26 15.34 -9.46
N ASN A 92 8.00 15.45 -10.56
CA ASN A 92 7.48 15.75 -11.90
C ASN A 92 6.68 17.07 -12.02
N VAL A 93 6.92 18.03 -11.13
CA VAL A 93 6.36 19.38 -11.28
C VAL A 93 7.15 20.14 -12.33
N VAL A 94 6.47 20.55 -13.40
CA VAL A 94 7.01 21.49 -14.39
C VAL A 94 6.54 22.88 -14.01
N VAL A 95 7.47 23.71 -13.52
CA VAL A 95 7.21 25.13 -13.26
C VAL A 95 7.38 25.88 -14.57
N LEU A 96 6.35 26.61 -14.98
CA LEU A 96 6.35 27.45 -16.16
C LEU A 96 6.18 28.91 -15.73
N ASP A 97 6.93 29.82 -16.34
CA ASP A 97 6.91 31.25 -15.98
C ASP A 97 5.72 31.97 -16.64
N ASP A 98 5.25 31.46 -17.78
CA ASP A 98 4.15 32.03 -18.55
C ASP A 98 3.21 30.95 -19.12
N VAL A 99 1.92 31.30 -19.24
CA VAL A 99 0.87 30.40 -19.74
C VAL A 99 1.12 29.99 -21.20
N SER A 100 1.83 30.80 -21.99
CA SER A 100 2.20 30.47 -23.37
C SER A 100 3.19 29.30 -23.49
N GLU A 101 3.84 28.92 -22.39
CA GLU A 101 4.71 27.73 -22.34
C GLU A 101 3.90 26.43 -22.20
N LEU A 102 2.62 26.52 -21.82
CA LEU A 102 1.72 25.37 -21.85
C LEU A 102 1.41 25.02 -23.30
N ALA A 103 1.69 23.77 -23.67
CA ALA A 103 1.22 23.24 -24.94
C ALA A 103 -0.32 23.27 -24.96
N ASP A 104 -0.90 23.88 -25.99
CA ASP A 104 -2.36 23.89 -26.19
C ASP A 104 -2.80 22.53 -26.75
N PRO A 105 -3.50 21.68 -25.97
CA PRO A 105 -3.93 20.36 -26.42
C PRO A 105 -5.00 20.44 -27.52
N LEU A 106 -5.59 21.61 -27.74
CA LEU A 106 -6.61 21.85 -28.76
C LEU A 106 -6.05 22.54 -30.01
N ALA A 107 -4.75 22.81 -30.08
CA ALA A 107 -4.13 23.49 -31.23
C ALA A 107 -4.43 22.79 -32.57
N ASP A 108 -4.49 21.45 -32.57
CA ASP A 108 -4.78 20.62 -33.74
C ASP A 108 -6.22 20.07 -33.74
N ALA A 109 -7.06 20.48 -32.79
CA ALA A 109 -8.42 19.95 -32.67
C ALA A 109 -9.30 20.44 -33.82
N GLN A 110 -9.93 19.50 -34.52
CA GLN A 110 -10.92 19.83 -35.53
C GLN A 110 -12.28 20.09 -34.88
N VAL A 111 -12.82 21.30 -35.06
CA VAL A 111 -14.21 21.61 -34.66
C VAL A 111 -15.17 20.94 -35.63
N VAL A 112 -16.05 20.08 -35.10
CA VAL A 112 -17.10 19.39 -35.87
C VAL A 112 -18.47 19.92 -35.45
N GLY A 113 -19.19 20.56 -36.38
CA GLY A 113 -20.51 21.16 -36.15
C GLY A 113 -20.53 22.66 -36.47
N ASP A 114 -21.69 23.29 -36.31
CA ASP A 114 -21.84 24.74 -36.49
C ASP A 114 -21.29 25.48 -35.27
N VAL A 115 -20.47 26.51 -35.49
CA VAL A 115 -20.02 27.42 -34.44
C VAL A 115 -21.19 28.35 -34.08
N PRO A 116 -21.62 28.42 -32.81
CA PRO A 116 -22.67 29.34 -32.40
C PRO A 116 -22.20 30.79 -32.61
N ALA A 117 -23.13 31.67 -33.00
CA ALA A 117 -22.83 33.08 -33.14
C ALA A 117 -22.47 33.72 -31.79
N GLU A 118 -21.43 34.55 -31.77
CA GLU A 118 -21.11 35.40 -30.61
C GLU A 118 -22.27 36.37 -30.35
N ILE A 119 -22.59 36.57 -29.06
CA ILE A 119 -23.61 37.52 -28.62
C ILE A 119 -22.89 38.68 -27.96
N ASP A 120 -22.99 39.86 -28.55
CA ASP A 120 -22.53 41.09 -27.94
C ASP A 120 -23.50 41.49 -26.83
N PHE A 121 -23.00 41.56 -25.59
CA PHE A 121 -23.73 42.18 -24.51
C PHE A 121 -23.51 43.69 -24.60
N GLU A 122 -24.49 44.40 -25.17
CA GLU A 122 -24.54 45.85 -25.00
C GLU A 122 -24.75 46.14 -23.50
N ASN A 123 -23.69 46.60 -22.84
CA ASN A 123 -23.85 47.26 -21.54
C ASN A 123 -24.68 48.51 -21.80
N ALA A 124 -25.94 48.48 -21.36
CA ALA A 124 -26.74 49.68 -21.26
C ALA A 124 -26.01 50.62 -20.28
N GLU A 125 -25.32 51.63 -20.82
CA GLU A 125 -24.84 52.75 -20.04
C GLU A 125 -26.07 53.43 -19.42
N GLU A 126 -26.15 53.35 -18.09
CA GLU A 126 -27.12 54.10 -17.28
C GLU A 126 -26.59 55.51 -16.97
#